data_AF-A0AA38HTA7-F1
#
_entry.id   AF-A0AA38HTA7-F1
#
_cell.length_a   1.000
_cell.length_b   1.000
_cell.length_c   1.000
_cell.angle_alpha   90.00
_cell.angle_beta   90.00
_cell.angle_gamma   90.00
#
_symmetry.space_group_name_H-M   'P 1'
#
loop_
_entity.id
_entity.type
_entity.pdbx_description
1 polymer ?
#
loop_
_entity_poly.entity_id
_entity_poly.type
_entity_poly.pdbx_seq_one_letter_code
_entity_poly.pdbx_strand_id
1 'polypeptide(L)'
;MNPHKCDHHHHDPAPAGYYWRDYSGEVPKDAYPAGHDLNNKPTYIGQAYLSGVGIIPTTVYPGQTGMNLPCNWKANYSTIGMKILCTSNPNSLSWENANASDLHLTTIGKQLVVGGYEIEKMLNVGRVMHQGELIAGKVLVYNIGSAQLHYIGGGTEVAVSSYQVLTQSSPNKCC
;
A
#
# COMPACT_ATOMS: atom_id res chain seq x y z
N MET A 1 -52.86 -14.55 -10.77
CA MET A 1 -51.62 -14.72 -9.99
C MET A 1 -50.46 -14.72 -10.96
N ASN A 2 -49.61 -13.70 -10.92
CA ASN A 2 -48.45 -13.54 -11.79
C ASN A 2 -47.22 -13.46 -10.87
N PRO A 3 -46.25 -14.38 -10.93
CA PRO A 3 -45.04 -14.26 -10.13
C PRO A 3 -44.05 -13.36 -10.86
N HIS A 4 -43.68 -12.28 -10.18
CA HIS A 4 -42.69 -11.31 -10.60
C HIS A 4 -41.34 -11.99 -10.88
N LYS A 5 -40.79 -11.64 -12.06
CA LYS A 5 -39.44 -11.95 -12.51
C LYS A 5 -38.48 -11.02 -11.74
N CYS A 6 -37.54 -11.56 -10.98
CA CYS A 6 -36.46 -10.79 -10.38
C CYS A 6 -35.35 -10.60 -11.42
N ASP A 7 -35.05 -9.35 -11.76
CA ASP A 7 -33.96 -8.99 -12.65
C ASP A 7 -32.60 -9.27 -12.01
N HIS A 8 -31.84 -10.18 -12.62
CA HIS A 8 -30.45 -10.47 -12.26
C HIS A 8 -29.50 -9.41 -12.82
N HIS A 9 -29.44 -8.24 -12.17
CA HIS A 9 -28.23 -7.43 -12.26
C HIS A 9 -27.15 -8.10 -11.40
N HIS A 10 -26.20 -8.77 -12.06
CA HIS A 10 -24.96 -9.24 -11.45
C HIS A 10 -24.14 -8.03 -11.01
N HIS A 11 -24.38 -7.54 -9.80
CA HIS A 11 -23.43 -6.71 -9.10
C HIS A 11 -22.55 -7.67 -8.31
N ASP A 12 -21.39 -8.02 -8.87
CA ASP A 12 -20.39 -8.77 -8.10
C ASP A 12 -20.11 -7.98 -6.81
N PRO A 13 -20.29 -8.60 -5.63
CA PRO A 13 -19.99 -7.91 -4.38
C PRO A 13 -18.51 -7.53 -4.41
N ALA A 14 -18.21 -6.28 -4.07
CA ALA A 14 -16.84 -5.80 -4.01
C ALA A 14 -15.98 -6.76 -3.17
N PRO A 15 -14.72 -7.02 -3.55
CA PRO A 15 -13.86 -7.97 -2.85
C PRO A 15 -13.83 -7.70 -1.35
N ALA A 16 -13.91 -8.76 -0.53
CA ALA A 16 -13.74 -8.64 0.91
C ALA A 16 -12.28 -8.27 1.21
N GLY A 17 -12.02 -7.00 1.50
CA GLY A 17 -10.69 -6.48 1.87
C GLY A 17 -10.12 -5.45 0.92
N TYR A 18 -8.79 -5.36 0.90
CA TYR A 18 -8.07 -4.50 -0.05
C TYR A 18 -7.82 -5.22 -1.37
N TYR A 19 -7.66 -4.45 -2.44
CA TYR A 19 -7.31 -4.96 -3.77
C TYR A 19 -6.55 -3.89 -4.56
N TRP A 20 -5.92 -4.29 -5.66
CA TRP A 20 -5.10 -3.42 -6.49
C TRP A 20 -5.77 -3.16 -7.83
N ARG A 21 -6.08 -1.90 -8.14
CA ARG A 21 -6.65 -1.48 -9.43
C ARG A 21 -5.58 -0.89 -10.32
N ASP A 22 -5.74 -1.01 -11.63
CA ASP A 22 -4.86 -0.31 -12.58
C ASP A 22 -4.91 1.20 -12.35
N TYR A 23 -3.76 1.85 -12.46
CA TYR A 23 -3.62 3.28 -12.26
C TYR A 23 -2.98 3.93 -13.49
N SER A 24 -3.62 4.98 -13.99
CA SER A 24 -3.19 5.74 -15.17
C SER A 24 -3.09 7.25 -14.92
N GLY A 25 -3.11 7.67 -13.65
CA GLY A 25 -3.16 9.08 -13.24
C GLY A 25 -4.46 9.45 -12.53
N GLU A 26 -5.56 8.78 -12.87
CA GLU A 26 -6.86 8.97 -12.23
C GLU A 26 -6.97 8.16 -10.93
N VAL A 27 -7.40 8.82 -9.86
CA VAL A 27 -7.59 8.20 -8.55
C VAL A 27 -9.01 7.66 -8.43
N PRO A 28 -9.20 6.34 -8.24
CA PRO A 28 -10.52 5.78 -8.00
C PRO A 28 -11.16 6.26 -6.70
N LYS A 29 -12.50 6.31 -6.66
CA LYS A 29 -13.27 6.74 -5.46
C LYS A 29 -13.05 5.85 -4.23
N ASP A 30 -12.68 4.60 -4.44
CA ASP A 30 -12.41 3.59 -3.42
C ASP A 30 -10.92 3.44 -3.08
N ALA A 31 -10.06 4.32 -3.61
CA ALA A 31 -8.64 4.33 -3.30
C ALA A 31 -8.41 4.66 -1.81
N TYR A 32 -7.58 3.84 -1.15
CA TYR A 32 -7.28 4.03 0.26
C TYR A 32 -6.18 5.09 0.44
N PRO A 33 -6.42 6.16 1.22
CA PRO A 33 -5.44 7.24 1.37
C PRO A 33 -4.22 6.79 2.19
N ALA A 34 -3.04 7.12 1.68
CA ALA A 34 -1.76 6.95 2.38
C ALA A 34 -1.56 8.03 3.44
N GLY A 35 -2.07 9.23 3.21
CA GLY A 35 -1.82 10.41 4.02
C GLY A 35 -2.08 11.69 3.24
N HIS A 36 -1.31 12.74 3.53
CA HIS A 36 -1.39 14.03 2.85
C HIS A 36 -0.01 14.58 2.52
N ASP A 37 0.08 15.30 1.40
CA ASP A 37 1.26 16.05 0.97
C ASP A 37 1.43 17.38 1.74
N LEU A 38 2.48 18.14 1.41
CA LEU A 38 2.76 19.46 2.02
C LEU A 38 1.65 20.50 1.81
N ASN A 39 0.79 20.32 0.81
CA ASN A 39 -0.35 21.18 0.51
C ASN A 39 -1.66 20.63 1.10
N ASN A 40 -1.58 19.64 1.99
CA ASN A 40 -2.70 18.93 2.58
C ASN A 40 -3.60 18.23 1.54
N LYS A 41 -3.06 17.88 0.37
CA LYS A 41 -3.76 17.07 -0.63
C LYS A 41 -3.54 15.58 -0.34
N PRO A 42 -4.55 14.74 -0.53
CA PRO A 42 -4.44 13.31 -0.24
C PRO A 42 -3.39 12.64 -1.15
N THR A 43 -2.56 11.82 -0.54
CA THR A 43 -1.65 10.89 -1.22
C THR A 43 -2.19 9.47 -1.10
N TYR A 44 -1.74 8.58 -2.00
CA TYR A 44 -2.24 7.22 -2.10
C TYR A 44 -1.11 6.20 -2.12
N ILE A 45 -1.46 4.93 -1.92
CA ILE A 45 -0.50 3.84 -2.01
C ILE A 45 -0.59 3.27 -3.42
N GLY A 46 0.53 3.32 -4.14
CA GLY A 46 0.67 2.64 -5.43
C GLY A 46 1.70 1.54 -5.36
N GLN A 47 1.74 0.75 -6.42
CA GLN A 47 2.82 -0.16 -6.73
C GLN A 47 3.07 -0.17 -8.23
N ALA A 48 4.31 -0.39 -8.64
CA ALA A 48 4.64 -0.59 -10.06
C ALA A 48 5.75 -1.63 -10.23
N TYR A 49 5.86 -2.18 -11.43
CA TYR A 49 6.88 -3.15 -11.77
C TYR A 49 8.21 -2.45 -12.07
N LEU A 50 9.28 -2.89 -11.43
CA LEU A 50 10.66 -2.51 -11.72
C LEU A 50 11.37 -3.71 -12.35
N SER A 51 11.81 -3.54 -13.61
CA SER A 51 12.41 -4.61 -14.42
C SER A 51 13.58 -5.28 -13.72
N GLY A 52 13.54 -6.62 -13.63
CA GLY A 52 14.58 -7.42 -12.96
C GLY A 52 14.55 -7.36 -11.42
N VAL A 53 13.60 -6.62 -10.83
CA VAL A 53 13.51 -6.46 -9.37
C VAL A 53 12.20 -7.02 -8.82
N GLY A 54 11.04 -6.56 -9.32
CA GLY A 54 9.73 -6.99 -8.82
C GLY A 54 8.68 -5.88 -8.81
N ILE A 55 7.71 -5.98 -7.90
CA ILE A 55 6.62 -5.01 -7.73
C ILE A 55 6.88 -4.24 -6.44
N ILE A 56 7.09 -2.92 -6.55
CA ILE A 56 7.53 -2.09 -5.44
C ILE A 56 6.42 -1.11 -5.06
N PRO A 57 6.00 -1.08 -3.78
CA PRO A 57 5.03 -0.09 -3.31
C PRO A 57 5.69 1.28 -3.09
N THR A 58 4.94 2.35 -3.34
CA THR A 58 5.39 3.74 -3.17
C THR A 58 4.20 4.69 -2.98
N THR A 59 4.48 5.97 -2.71
CA THR A 59 3.48 7.04 -2.71
C THR A 59 3.02 7.37 -4.12
N VAL A 60 1.71 7.55 -4.29
CA VAL A 60 1.10 8.09 -5.49
C VAL A 60 0.55 9.48 -5.21
N TYR A 61 0.93 10.42 -6.05
CA TYR A 61 0.33 11.75 -6.09
C TYR A 61 -0.70 11.81 -7.23
N PRO A 62 -1.92 12.31 -6.98
CA PRO A 62 -2.96 12.40 -8.01
C PRO A 62 -2.46 13.07 -9.30
N GLY A 63 -2.83 12.50 -10.45
CA GLY A 63 -2.45 13.01 -11.78
C GLY A 63 -1.08 12.56 -12.29
N GLN A 64 -0.27 11.86 -11.50
CA GLN A 64 1.01 11.32 -11.98
C GLN A 64 0.80 10.08 -12.86
N THR A 65 1.46 10.03 -14.01
CA THR A 65 1.40 8.92 -14.96
C THR A 65 2.64 8.00 -14.87
N GLY A 66 3.37 8.07 -13.77
CA GLY A 66 4.53 7.24 -13.44
C GLY A 66 4.83 7.32 -11.95
N MET A 67 5.61 6.35 -11.46
CA MET A 67 5.92 6.20 -10.03
C MET A 67 7.43 6.15 -9.81
N ASN A 68 7.89 6.83 -8.75
CA ASN A 68 9.28 6.70 -8.26
C ASN A 68 9.33 5.59 -7.21
N LEU A 69 10.11 4.55 -7.49
CA LEU A 69 10.19 3.33 -6.70
C LEU A 69 11.49 3.31 -5.87
N PRO A 70 11.42 3.12 -4.54
CA PRO A 70 12.60 2.99 -3.70
C PRO A 70 13.29 1.64 -3.98
N CYS A 71 14.46 1.65 -4.61
CA CYS A 71 15.28 0.46 -4.79
C CYS A 71 16.76 0.81 -5.01
N ASN A 72 17.66 0.04 -4.39
CA ASN A 72 19.12 0.22 -4.49
C ASN A 72 19.61 1.64 -4.16
N TRP A 73 19.05 2.25 -3.12
CA TRP A 73 19.36 3.59 -2.62
C TRP A 73 19.08 4.70 -3.64
N LYS A 74 18.12 4.48 -4.53
CA LYS A 74 17.75 5.41 -5.61
C LYS A 74 16.23 5.49 -5.77
N ALA A 75 15.78 6.62 -6.34
CA ALA A 75 14.47 6.73 -6.95
C ALA A 75 14.50 6.15 -8.37
N ASN A 76 13.79 5.04 -8.60
CA ASN A 76 13.71 4.41 -9.91
C ASN A 76 12.35 4.69 -10.53
N TYR A 77 12.32 5.37 -11.67
CA TYR A 77 11.06 5.69 -12.34
C TYR A 77 10.50 4.48 -13.09
N SER A 78 9.21 4.21 -12.94
CA SER A 78 8.49 3.19 -13.70
C SER A 78 7.08 3.64 -14.10
N THR A 79 6.66 3.21 -15.28
CA THR A 79 5.29 3.35 -15.79
C THR A 79 4.63 1.99 -16.04
N ILE A 80 5.30 0.89 -15.70
CA ILE A 80 4.89 -0.47 -16.06
C ILE A 80 4.08 -1.09 -14.92
N GLY A 81 2.90 -1.62 -15.23
CA GLY A 81 2.08 -2.36 -14.27
C GLY A 81 1.66 -1.54 -13.04
N MET A 82 1.48 -0.23 -13.22
CA MET A 82 1.07 0.69 -12.16
C MET A 82 -0.30 0.32 -11.61
N LYS A 83 -0.39 0.18 -10.30
CA LYS A 83 -1.62 -0.09 -9.58
C LYS A 83 -1.75 0.79 -8.34
N ILE A 84 -2.98 1.01 -7.90
CA ILE A 84 -3.34 1.77 -6.70
C ILE A 84 -4.14 0.89 -5.74
N LEU A 85 -3.87 1.03 -4.44
CA LEU A 85 -4.55 0.28 -3.39
C LEU A 85 -5.96 0.83 -3.18
N CYS A 86 -6.95 -0.05 -3.28
CA CYS A 86 -8.35 0.25 -3.08
C CYS A 86 -8.96 -0.68 -2.03
N THR A 87 -10.06 -0.25 -1.44
CA THR A 87 -10.85 -1.07 -0.51
C THR A 87 -12.31 -0.62 -0.53
N SER A 88 -13.23 -1.58 -0.46
CA SER A 88 -14.66 -1.31 -0.25
C SER A 88 -14.99 -1.07 1.23
N ASN A 89 -14.06 -1.40 2.14
CA ASN A 89 -14.22 -1.28 3.58
C ASN A 89 -12.99 -0.63 4.22
N PRO A 90 -12.87 0.71 4.18
CA PRO A 90 -11.70 1.42 4.72
C PRO A 90 -11.50 1.19 6.22
N ASN A 91 -12.56 0.90 6.98
CA ASN A 91 -12.49 0.61 8.41
C ASN A 91 -11.84 -0.75 8.72
N SER A 92 -11.66 -1.61 7.72
CA SER A 92 -10.90 -2.86 7.87
C SER A 92 -9.39 -2.67 7.83
N LEU A 93 -8.90 -1.48 7.46
CA LEU A 93 -7.49 -1.15 7.39
C LEU A 93 -7.10 -0.15 8.47
N SER A 94 -5.98 -0.41 9.15
CA SER A 94 -5.44 0.47 10.19
C SER A 94 -3.94 0.66 10.03
N TRP A 95 -3.47 1.85 10.40
CA TRP A 95 -2.05 2.18 10.48
C TRP A 95 -1.56 1.96 11.90
N GLU A 96 -0.61 1.06 12.06
CA GLU A 96 -0.05 0.68 13.35
C GLU A 96 1.36 1.22 13.48
N ASN A 97 1.68 1.90 14.58
CA ASN A 97 3.06 2.30 14.85
C ASN A 97 3.94 1.06 15.01
N ALA A 98 5.11 1.07 14.40
CA ALA A 98 6.03 -0.06 14.40
C ALA A 98 7.49 0.39 14.47
N ASN A 99 8.34 -0.48 15.00
CA ASN A 99 9.78 -0.35 14.90
C ASN A 99 10.38 -1.54 14.14
N ALA A 100 11.44 -1.28 13.36
CA ALA A 100 12.17 -2.30 12.62
C ALA A 100 12.70 -3.44 13.51
N SER A 101 13.08 -3.16 14.76
CA SER A 101 13.64 -4.16 15.67
C SER A 101 12.60 -5.16 16.19
N ASP A 102 11.34 -4.76 16.28
CA ASP A 102 10.29 -5.52 16.97
C ASP A 102 9.01 -5.73 16.15
N LEU A 103 9.01 -5.37 14.86
CA LEU A 103 7.84 -5.53 13.97
C LEU A 103 7.21 -6.92 14.10
N HIS A 104 8.03 -7.98 14.03
CA HIS A 104 7.58 -9.37 14.16
C HIS A 104 6.88 -9.70 15.49
N LEU A 105 7.14 -8.94 16.56
CA LEU A 105 6.48 -9.07 17.86
C LEU A 105 5.21 -8.22 17.93
N THR A 106 5.25 -6.99 17.40
CA THR A 106 4.13 -6.03 17.46
C THR A 106 3.00 -6.35 16.48
N THR A 107 3.27 -7.20 15.49
CA THR A 107 2.29 -7.64 14.48
C THR A 107 1.80 -9.07 14.67
N ILE A 108 2.06 -9.70 15.83
CA ILE A 108 1.51 -11.02 16.15
C ILE A 108 -0.02 -10.96 16.06
N GLY A 109 -0.61 -11.88 15.30
CA GLY A 109 -2.06 -11.94 15.08
C GLY A 109 -2.63 -10.86 14.15
N LYS A 110 -1.79 -9.99 13.56
CA LYS A 110 -2.20 -8.99 12.58
C LYS A 110 -1.83 -9.44 11.16
N GLN A 111 -2.68 -9.14 10.19
CA GLN A 111 -2.38 -9.35 8.78
C GLN A 111 -1.81 -8.07 8.18
N LEU A 112 -0.54 -8.08 7.79
CA LEU A 112 0.08 -6.94 7.10
C LEU A 112 -0.42 -6.85 5.66
N VAL A 113 -0.66 -5.64 5.17
CA VAL A 113 -1.03 -5.41 3.76
C VAL A 113 0.18 -5.64 2.87
N VAL A 114 0.06 -6.55 1.90
CA VAL A 114 1.13 -6.91 0.97
C VAL A 114 1.22 -5.85 -0.12
N GLY A 115 2.41 -5.26 -0.25
CA GLY A 115 2.71 -4.18 -1.19
C GLY A 115 3.39 -4.65 -2.48
N GLY A 116 3.79 -5.92 -2.56
CA GLY A 116 4.50 -6.49 -3.70
C GLY A 116 5.64 -7.39 -3.26
N TYR A 117 6.71 -7.43 -4.06
CA TYR A 117 7.89 -8.24 -3.82
C TYR A 117 9.14 -7.63 -4.45
N GLU A 118 10.30 -7.90 -3.86
CA GLU A 118 11.62 -7.52 -4.36
C GLU A 118 12.54 -8.72 -4.26
N ILE A 119 13.07 -9.17 -5.40
CA ILE A 119 13.98 -10.33 -5.48
C ILE A 119 13.38 -11.53 -4.72
N GLU A 120 12.15 -11.91 -5.11
CA GLU A 120 11.38 -13.03 -4.53
C GLU A 120 11.00 -12.89 -3.05
N LYS A 121 11.29 -11.75 -2.41
CA LYS A 121 10.92 -11.49 -1.02
C LYS A 121 9.70 -10.59 -0.93
N MET A 122 8.73 -10.99 -0.11
CA MET A 122 7.51 -10.23 0.10
C MET A 122 7.78 -8.87 0.74
N LEU A 123 7.10 -7.84 0.25
CA LEU A 123 7.10 -6.49 0.80
C LEU A 123 5.74 -6.18 1.42
N ASN A 124 5.74 -5.40 2.50
CA ASN A 124 4.53 -4.83 3.07
C ASN A 124 4.49 -3.32 2.90
N VAL A 125 3.29 -2.75 3.05
CA VAL A 125 3.08 -1.31 2.96
C VAL A 125 3.34 -0.67 4.31
N GLY A 126 4.20 0.34 4.32
CA GLY A 126 4.38 1.23 5.46
C GLY A 126 4.39 2.69 5.03
N ARG A 127 4.34 3.59 6.00
CA ARG A 127 4.47 5.04 5.80
C ARG A 127 5.24 5.72 6.93
N VAL A 128 5.79 6.89 6.65
CA VAL A 128 6.48 7.72 7.64
C VAL A 128 6.16 9.19 7.44
N MET A 129 6.17 9.95 8.53
CA MET A 129 6.14 11.41 8.48
C MET A 129 7.55 11.92 8.13
N HIS A 130 7.71 12.51 6.95
CA HIS A 130 8.98 13.08 6.49
C HIS A 130 8.74 14.52 6.00
N GLN A 131 9.42 15.49 6.61
CA GLN A 131 9.35 16.90 6.22
C GLN A 131 7.92 17.50 6.18
N GLY A 132 6.98 16.97 6.97
CA GLY A 132 5.59 17.44 7.02
C GLY A 132 4.62 16.69 6.09
N GLU A 133 5.09 15.66 5.40
CA GLU A 133 4.29 14.80 4.54
C GLU A 133 4.27 13.35 5.05
N LEU A 134 3.15 12.66 4.84
CA LEU A 134 3.06 11.21 5.04
C LEU A 134 3.43 10.48 3.73
N ILE A 135 4.61 9.85 3.72
CA ILE A 135 5.16 9.16 2.55
C ILE A 135 5.04 7.65 2.75
N ALA A 136 4.41 6.96 1.79
CA ALA A 136 4.33 5.50 1.73
C ALA A 136 5.57 4.88 1.07
N GLY A 137 5.84 3.63 1.42
CA GLY A 137 6.96 2.87 0.88
C GLY A 137 6.89 1.38 1.20
N LYS A 138 8.01 0.70 0.97
CA LYS A 138 8.16 -0.75 1.19
C LYS A 138 8.74 -1.05 2.57
N VAL A 139 8.14 -1.98 3.29
CA VAL A 139 8.69 -2.53 4.54
C VAL A 139 9.33 -3.88 4.24
N LEU A 140 10.60 -4.04 4.60
CA LEU A 140 11.38 -5.26 4.38
C LEU A 140 11.12 -6.28 5.49
N VAL A 141 9.88 -6.78 5.60
CA VAL A 141 9.44 -7.64 6.71
C VAL A 141 10.22 -8.95 6.85
N TYR A 142 10.87 -9.40 5.78
CA TYR A 142 11.70 -10.59 5.76
C TYR A 142 13.01 -10.42 6.56
N ASN A 143 13.42 -9.19 6.87
CA ASN A 143 14.58 -8.90 7.73
C ASN A 143 14.14 -8.89 9.19
N ILE A 144 13.94 -10.07 9.79
CA ILE A 144 13.53 -10.18 11.19
C ILE A 144 14.55 -9.47 12.10
N GLY A 145 14.07 -8.59 12.98
CA GLY A 145 14.90 -7.76 13.86
C GLY A 145 15.50 -6.51 13.19
N SER A 146 15.24 -6.29 11.89
CA SER A 146 15.66 -5.10 11.15
C SER A 146 14.73 -4.82 9.95
N ALA A 147 13.41 -4.91 10.18
CA ALA A 147 12.41 -4.70 9.14
C ALA A 147 12.25 -3.20 8.85
N GLN A 148 13.16 -2.60 8.09
CA GLN A 148 13.14 -1.16 7.81
C GLN A 148 12.05 -0.79 6.79
N LEU A 149 11.52 0.43 6.92
CA LEU A 149 10.73 1.07 5.87
C LEU A 149 11.68 1.82 4.93
N HIS A 150 11.53 1.59 3.63
CA HIS A 150 12.22 2.27 2.56
C HIS A 150 11.20 3.07 1.73
N TYR A 151 11.46 4.37 1.54
CA TYR A 151 10.58 5.30 0.84
C TYR A 151 11.39 6.30 0.01
N ILE A 152 10.72 7.06 -0.87
CA ILE A 152 11.35 8.16 -1.61
C ILE A 152 11.26 9.44 -0.78
N GLY A 153 12.39 9.92 -0.26
CA GLY A 153 12.54 11.18 0.45
C GLY A 153 13.55 12.07 -0.26
N GLY A 154 13.20 13.32 -0.55
CA GLY A 154 14.11 14.25 -1.22
C GLY A 154 14.63 13.77 -2.59
N GLY A 155 13.86 12.94 -3.31
CA GLY A 155 14.23 12.40 -4.63
C GLY A 155 15.14 11.17 -4.60
N THR A 156 15.42 10.59 -3.43
CA THR A 156 16.20 9.36 -3.30
C THR A 156 15.54 8.37 -2.35
N GLU A 157 15.96 7.11 -2.37
CA GLU A 157 15.52 6.13 -1.38
C GLU A 157 16.17 6.40 -0.02
N VAL A 158 15.35 6.41 1.03
CA VAL A 158 15.75 6.58 2.42
C VAL A 158 15.18 5.42 3.24
N ALA A 159 15.94 4.91 4.19
CA ALA A 159 15.52 3.86 5.12
C ALA A 159 15.32 4.43 6.54
N VAL A 160 14.26 4.00 7.23
CA VAL A 160 13.97 4.38 8.62
C VAL A 160 13.53 3.18 9.44
N SER A 161 13.81 3.25 10.75
CA SER A 161 13.46 2.18 11.70
C SER A 161 12.18 2.43 12.47
N SER A 162 11.64 3.66 12.47
CA SER A 162 10.37 3.98 13.14
C SER A 162 9.38 4.51 12.10
N TYR A 163 8.22 3.89 12.02
CA TYR A 163 7.25 4.12 10.95
C TYR A 163 5.87 3.60 11.35
N GLN A 164 4.90 3.69 10.43
CA GLN A 164 3.62 3.00 10.54
C GLN A 164 3.52 1.90 9.50
N VAL A 165 3.01 0.73 9.88
CA VAL A 165 2.72 -0.38 8.95
C VAL A 165 1.21 -0.47 8.75
N LEU A 166 0.78 -0.81 7.54
CA LEU A 166 -0.63 -0.98 7.23
C LEU A 166 -1.07 -2.42 7.55
N THR A 167 -2.10 -2.55 8.37
CA THR A 167 -2.69 -3.85 8.73
C THR A 167 -4.14 -3.95 8.29
N GLN A 168 -4.58 -5.18 8.05
CA GLN A 168 -5.96 -5.53 7.77
C GLN A 168 -6.53 -6.36 8.92
N SER A 169 -7.69 -5.95 9.41
CA SER A 169 -8.50 -6.78 10.31
C SER A 169 -9.02 -7.98 9.53
N SER A 170 -8.78 -9.20 10.03
CA SER A 170 -9.47 -10.36 9.49
C SER A 170 -10.98 -10.14 9.66
N PRO A 171 -11.82 -10.41 8.63
CA PRO A 171 -13.25 -10.47 8.86
C PRO A 171 -13.46 -11.51 9.97
N ASN A 172 -14.15 -11.12 11.04
CA ASN A 172 -14.46 -12.01 12.15
C ASN A 172 -14.91 -13.34 11.54
N LYS A 173 -14.15 -14.42 11.74
CA LYS A 173 -14.70 -15.75 11.56
C LYS A 173 -15.81 -15.82 12.60
N CYS A 174 -17.06 -15.69 12.16
CA CYS A 174 -18.18 -16.11 12.97
C CYS A 174 -17.90 -17.58 13.32
N CYS A 175 -17.53 -17.82 14.57
CA CYS A 175 -17.55 -19.15 15.17
C CYS A 175 -19.00 -19.62 15.31
#